data_AF-A0A847H1U9-F1
#
_entry.id   AF-A0A847H1U9-F1
#
_cell.length_a   1.000
_cell.length_b   1.000
_cell.length_c   1.000
_cell.angle_alpha   90.00
_cell.angle_beta   90.00
_cell.angle_gamma   90.00
#
_symmetry.space_group_name_H-M   'P 1'
#
loop_
_entity.id
_entity.type
_entity.pdbx_description
1 polymer ?
#
loop_
_entity_poly.entity_id
_entity_poly.type
_entity_poly.pdbx_seq_one_letter_code
_entity_poly.pdbx_strand_id
1 'polypeptide(L)'
;FDAAGDDVFVHRPTTAYISGTGFYNYVQSFDEVTAYATAGGVDTAKLFDSAGNDKFVGRPDYSYLEGPGYLGYASGFETVSPYATAGGLDTAMLFDSAGNDKFVGRPTYSYLEGPGYLSYVAGFAEVKAYSTAGGVDISMLFDSAGDDLFVSRPESAYLSGTGFFVSGQGFHSVSAYARLGGTDTARLFDSAGDDNLYGRGNAFTFQMPGVSSFGEGFDLVEAYAQNGGANTLDVLDVDYLFEHYGDWL
;
A
#
# COMPACT_ATOMS: atom_id res chain seq x y z
N PHE A 1 -16.89 18.38 14.00
CA PHE A 1 -17.74 17.33 14.54
C PHE A 1 -18.83 17.05 13.55
N ASP A 2 -19.12 15.77 13.39
CA ASP A 2 -20.23 15.16 12.66
C ASP A 2 -21.57 15.36 13.42
N ALA A 3 -22.65 14.87 12.83
CA ALA A 3 -23.94 14.61 13.44
C ALA A 3 -24.26 13.11 13.28
N ALA A 4 -25.41 12.67 13.78
CA ALA A 4 -25.81 11.27 13.62
C ALA A 4 -26.10 10.93 12.14
N GLY A 5 -25.67 9.74 11.71
CA GLY A 5 -25.82 9.27 10.34
C GLY A 5 -24.57 9.53 9.51
N ASP A 6 -24.62 9.19 8.23
CA ASP A 6 -23.44 9.26 7.36
C ASP A 6 -23.10 10.71 6.98
N ASP A 7 -21.89 11.13 7.33
CA ASP A 7 -21.38 12.47 7.10
C ASP A 7 -20.10 12.47 6.23
N VAL A 8 -19.83 13.64 5.65
CA VAL A 8 -18.69 13.84 4.75
C VAL A 8 -17.86 15.02 5.21
N PHE A 9 -16.60 14.78 5.56
CA PHE A 9 -15.57 15.80 5.71
C PHE A 9 -14.80 15.96 4.40
N VAL A 10 -14.60 17.20 3.97
CA VAL A 10 -13.76 17.53 2.82
C VAL A 10 -12.79 18.62 3.21
N HIS A 11 -11.51 18.35 3.01
CA HIS A 11 -10.41 19.26 3.31
C HIS A 11 -9.58 19.56 2.07
N ARG A 12 -9.29 20.84 1.83
CA ARG A 12 -8.38 21.37 0.82
C ARG A 12 -7.44 22.37 1.49
N PRO A 13 -6.29 22.72 0.86
CA PRO A 13 -5.30 23.60 1.49
C PRO A 13 -5.84 24.92 2.05
N THR A 14 -6.87 25.50 1.44
CA THR A 14 -7.42 26.79 1.87
C THR A 14 -8.82 26.72 2.46
N THR A 15 -9.50 25.58 2.36
CA THR A 15 -10.92 25.47 2.71
C THR A 15 -11.23 24.08 3.22
N ALA A 16 -12.12 23.98 4.19
CA ALA A 16 -12.65 22.69 4.59
C ALA A 16 -14.13 22.81 4.96
N TYR A 17 -14.85 21.71 4.82
CA TYR A 17 -16.20 21.60 5.35
C TYR A 17 -16.49 20.20 5.85
N ILE A 18 -17.39 20.09 6.80
CA ILE A 18 -18.05 18.83 7.16
C ILE A 18 -19.55 19.02 7.00
N SER A 19 -20.20 18.03 6.40
CA SER A 19 -21.61 18.12 6.03
C SER A 19 -22.32 16.79 6.23
N GLY A 20 -23.59 16.89 6.57
CA GLY A 20 -24.42 15.75 6.89
C GLY A 20 -25.91 16.09 6.88
N THR A 21 -26.73 15.21 7.43
CA THR A 21 -28.17 15.48 7.51
C THR A 21 -28.45 16.68 8.41
N GLY A 22 -28.93 17.77 7.81
CA GLY A 22 -29.38 18.96 8.55
C GLY A 22 -28.27 19.92 8.98
N PHE A 23 -27.02 19.71 8.58
CA PHE A 23 -25.93 20.64 8.89
C PHE A 23 -24.87 20.74 7.79
N TYR A 24 -24.18 21.88 7.78
CA TYR A 24 -23.03 22.16 6.92
C TYR A 24 -22.14 23.16 7.66
N ASN A 25 -20.95 22.72 8.06
CA ASN A 25 -19.96 23.56 8.73
C ASN A 25 -18.81 23.83 7.77
N TYR A 26 -18.50 25.10 7.52
CA TYR A 26 -17.46 25.52 6.59
C TYR A 26 -16.45 26.44 7.27
N VAL A 27 -15.18 26.21 6.98
CA VAL A 27 -14.05 27.01 7.44
C VAL A 27 -13.11 27.30 6.27
N GLN A 28 -12.37 28.40 6.36
CA GLN A 28 -11.48 28.88 5.31
C GLN A 28 -10.28 29.57 5.92
N SER A 29 -9.13 29.45 5.23
CA SER A 29 -7.87 30.15 5.56
C SER A 29 -7.32 29.81 6.95
N PHE A 30 -7.52 28.58 7.40
CA PHE A 30 -6.85 28.02 8.56
C PHE A 30 -5.70 27.11 8.09
N ASP A 31 -4.56 27.22 8.76
CA ASP A 31 -3.39 26.36 8.50
C ASP A 31 -3.65 24.92 9.00
N GLU A 32 -4.56 24.74 9.96
CA GLU A 32 -4.94 23.41 10.47
C GLU A 32 -6.47 23.31 10.59
N VAL A 33 -7.03 22.23 10.04
CA VAL A 33 -8.44 21.88 10.23
C VAL A 33 -8.58 20.43 10.68
N THR A 34 -9.28 20.26 11.79
CA THR A 34 -9.49 18.96 12.43
C THR A 34 -10.98 18.62 12.43
N ALA A 35 -11.33 17.46 11.88
CA ALA A 35 -12.66 16.89 11.91
C ALA A 35 -12.70 15.61 12.76
N TYR A 36 -13.83 15.43 13.44
CA TYR A 36 -14.11 14.28 14.30
C TYR A 36 -15.45 13.70 13.88
N ALA A 37 -15.46 12.40 13.60
CA ALA A 37 -16.63 11.54 13.44
C ALA A 37 -16.79 10.72 14.73
N THR A 38 -17.87 10.96 15.47
CA THR A 38 -18.09 10.46 16.84
C THR A 38 -19.56 10.17 17.16
N ALA A 39 -20.50 10.63 16.34
CA ALA A 39 -21.93 10.48 16.51
C ALA A 39 -22.49 9.21 15.84
N GLY A 40 -21.62 8.44 15.17
CA GLY A 40 -21.93 7.17 14.52
C GLY A 40 -22.57 7.38 13.15
N GLY A 41 -22.39 6.40 12.27
CA GLY A 41 -22.68 6.53 10.84
C GLY A 41 -21.65 5.70 10.08
N VAL A 42 -21.62 5.83 8.76
CA VAL A 42 -20.49 5.45 7.93
C VAL A 42 -19.93 6.72 7.31
N ASP A 43 -18.97 7.32 8.00
CA ASP A 43 -18.45 8.64 7.71
C ASP A 43 -17.27 8.58 6.73
N THR A 44 -17.18 9.59 5.87
CA THR A 44 -16.12 9.70 4.87
C THR A 44 -15.33 11.00 4.99
N ALA A 45 -14.01 10.92 5.04
CA ALA A 45 -13.12 12.06 4.89
C ALA A 45 -12.44 12.07 3.51
N LYS A 46 -12.48 13.21 2.82
CA LYS A 46 -11.73 13.46 1.57
C LYS A 46 -10.70 14.55 1.80
N LEU A 47 -9.43 14.24 1.61
CA LEU A 47 -8.32 15.18 1.82
C LEU A 47 -7.66 15.47 0.47
N PHE A 48 -7.38 16.72 0.15
CA PHE A 48 -6.76 17.12 -1.11
C PHE A 48 -5.43 17.81 -0.87
N ASP A 49 -4.45 17.47 -1.72
CA ASP A 49 -3.06 17.93 -1.70
C ASP A 49 -2.90 19.41 -2.09
N SER A 50 -1.66 19.88 -1.98
CA SER A 50 -1.22 21.18 -2.50
C SER A 50 -0.45 21.01 -3.81
N ALA A 51 0.02 22.11 -4.40
CA ALA A 51 0.94 22.03 -5.53
C ALA A 51 2.38 21.65 -5.12
N GLY A 52 2.67 21.67 -3.81
CA GLY A 52 3.95 21.27 -3.22
C GLY A 52 4.04 19.76 -3.02
N ASN A 53 5.06 19.31 -2.29
CA ASN A 53 5.12 17.90 -1.88
C ASN A 53 4.31 17.72 -0.60
N ASP A 54 3.41 16.75 -0.64
CA ASP A 54 2.47 16.45 0.41
C ASP A 54 2.71 15.04 0.98
N LYS A 55 2.30 14.85 2.23
CA LYS A 55 2.43 13.59 2.95
C LYS A 55 1.11 13.21 3.59
N PHE A 56 0.63 12.01 3.26
CA PHE A 56 -0.51 11.38 3.91
C PHE A 56 -0.06 10.33 4.92
N VAL A 57 -0.74 10.29 6.06
CA VAL A 57 -0.68 9.17 7.01
C VAL A 57 -2.10 8.70 7.30
N GLY A 58 -2.37 7.43 7.02
CA GLY A 58 -3.64 6.76 7.32
C GLY A 58 -3.46 5.68 8.38
N ARG A 59 -4.23 5.77 9.46
CA ARG A 59 -4.35 4.76 10.52
C ARG A 59 -5.84 4.43 10.73
N PRO A 60 -6.16 3.32 11.42
CA PRO A 60 -7.56 2.96 11.68
C PRO A 60 -8.36 4.05 12.40
N ASP A 61 -7.79 4.68 13.42
CA ASP A 61 -8.52 5.63 14.27
C ASP A 61 -8.47 7.08 13.77
N TYR A 62 -7.45 7.42 12.96
CA TYR A 62 -7.25 8.76 12.45
C TYR A 62 -6.37 8.78 11.22
N SER A 63 -6.49 9.85 10.44
CA SER A 63 -5.66 10.10 9.28
C SER A 63 -5.36 11.60 9.16
N TYR A 64 -4.26 11.94 8.51
CA TYR A 64 -3.98 13.31 8.14
C TYR A 64 -3.26 13.42 6.80
N LEU A 65 -3.49 14.55 6.13
CA LEU A 65 -2.74 15.00 4.96
C LEU A 65 -2.11 16.34 5.31
N GLU A 66 -0.80 16.44 5.16
CA GLU A 66 -0.03 17.64 5.43
C GLU A 66 0.83 18.02 4.22
N GLY A 67 1.03 19.32 4.05
CA GLY A 67 1.95 19.88 3.07
C GLY A 67 2.35 21.30 3.44
N PRO A 68 2.95 22.07 2.51
CA PRO A 68 3.42 23.41 2.79
C PRO A 68 2.30 24.34 3.29
N GLY A 69 2.31 24.63 4.60
CA GLY A 69 1.43 25.61 5.23
C GLY A 69 0.01 25.14 5.49
N TYR A 70 -0.28 23.84 5.43
CA TYR A 70 -1.61 23.33 5.77
C TYR A 70 -1.59 21.88 6.31
N LEU A 71 -2.56 21.55 7.17
CA LEU A 71 -2.80 20.21 7.70
C LEU A 71 -4.31 19.94 7.83
N GLY A 72 -4.75 18.81 7.26
CA GLY A 72 -6.10 18.30 7.42
C GLY A 72 -6.10 17.02 8.23
N TYR A 73 -6.74 17.04 9.39
CA TYR A 73 -6.84 15.89 10.29
C TYR A 73 -8.27 15.35 10.33
N ALA A 74 -8.43 14.04 10.20
CA ALA A 74 -9.71 13.35 10.26
C ALA A 74 -9.63 12.21 11.29
N SER A 75 -10.45 12.26 12.34
CA SER A 75 -10.52 11.24 13.39
C SER A 75 -11.85 10.50 13.36
N GLY A 76 -11.83 9.18 13.50
CA GLY A 76 -13.03 8.35 13.65
C GLY A 76 -13.83 8.12 12.37
N PHE A 77 -13.30 8.48 11.20
CA PHE A 77 -13.95 8.24 9.91
C PHE A 77 -13.67 6.82 9.43
N GLU A 78 -14.71 6.06 9.08
CA GLU A 78 -14.58 4.70 8.54
C GLU A 78 -13.87 4.68 7.19
N THR A 79 -14.05 5.72 6.36
CA THR A 79 -13.35 5.84 5.08
C THR A 79 -12.58 7.15 4.99
N VAL A 80 -11.27 7.07 4.73
CA VAL A 80 -10.45 8.24 4.41
C VAL A 80 -9.87 8.10 3.01
N SER A 81 -10.15 9.09 2.17
CA SER A 81 -9.68 9.14 0.78
C SER A 81 -8.87 10.42 0.51
N PRO A 82 -7.54 10.40 0.70
CA PRO A 82 -6.67 11.47 0.23
C PRO A 82 -6.42 11.40 -1.28
N TYR A 83 -6.28 12.55 -1.91
CA TYR A 83 -6.01 12.71 -3.34
C TYR A 83 -4.79 13.61 -3.55
N ALA A 84 -3.77 13.08 -4.24
CA ALA A 84 -2.59 13.76 -4.74
C ALA A 84 -2.80 14.09 -6.23
N THR A 85 -3.28 15.29 -6.53
CA THR A 85 -3.73 15.69 -7.88
C THR A 85 -3.31 17.09 -8.30
N ALA A 86 -2.76 17.89 -7.38
CA ALA A 86 -2.42 19.29 -7.57
C ALA A 86 -0.93 19.51 -7.89
N GLY A 87 -0.08 18.49 -7.76
CA GLY A 87 1.33 18.56 -8.13
C GLY A 87 2.17 17.65 -7.22
N GLY A 88 3.41 18.07 -6.95
CA GLY A 88 4.21 17.41 -5.93
C GLY A 88 4.81 16.06 -6.28
N LEU A 89 5.74 15.63 -5.44
CA LEU A 89 6.14 14.23 -5.27
C LEU A 89 5.58 13.75 -3.93
N ASP A 90 4.32 13.34 -3.97
CA ASP A 90 3.55 13.05 -2.77
C ASP A 90 3.76 11.62 -2.27
N THR A 91 3.68 11.46 -0.95
CA THR A 91 3.91 10.17 -0.27
C THR A 91 2.75 9.80 0.65
N ALA A 92 2.44 8.52 0.75
CA ALA A 92 1.41 7.99 1.63
C ALA A 92 1.94 6.84 2.50
N MET A 93 1.62 6.87 3.79
CA MET A 93 1.89 5.80 4.75
C MET A 93 0.58 5.25 5.29
N LEU A 94 0.34 3.94 5.13
CA LEU A 94 -0.89 3.25 5.55
C LEU A 94 -0.56 2.22 6.64
N PHE A 95 -1.28 2.26 7.76
CA PHE A 95 -1.06 1.34 8.88
C PHE A 95 -2.27 0.46 9.13
N ASP A 96 -2.00 -0.81 9.41
CA ASP A 96 -2.97 -1.86 9.70
C ASP A 96 -3.73 -1.68 11.01
N SER A 97 -4.70 -2.56 11.24
CA SER A 97 -5.39 -2.73 12.51
C SER A 97 -4.86 -3.93 13.28
N ALA A 98 -5.41 -4.19 14.47
CA ALA A 98 -5.13 -5.44 15.18
C ALA A 98 -5.82 -6.68 14.56
N GLY A 99 -6.77 -6.46 13.63
CA GLY A 99 -7.49 -7.49 12.89
C GLY A 99 -6.72 -7.98 11.67
N ASN A 100 -7.38 -8.74 10.80
CA ASN A 100 -6.78 -9.12 9.52
C ASN A 100 -7.03 -8.00 8.50
N ASP A 101 -5.95 -7.55 7.89
CA ASP A 101 -5.93 -6.43 6.98
C ASP A 101 -5.47 -6.84 5.57
N LYS A 102 -5.89 -6.06 4.58
CA LYS A 102 -5.55 -6.27 3.17
C LYS A 102 -5.04 -4.98 2.56
N PHE A 103 -3.81 -5.02 2.06
CA PHE A 103 -3.24 -3.98 1.22
C PHE A 103 -3.36 -4.33 -0.26
N VAL A 104 -3.75 -3.36 -1.07
CA VAL A 104 -3.65 -3.41 -2.54
C VAL A 104 -2.88 -2.20 -3.03
N GLY A 105 -1.71 -2.46 -3.63
CA GLY A 105 -0.85 -1.46 -4.27
C GLY A 105 -1.00 -1.48 -5.79
N ARG A 106 -1.31 -0.33 -6.40
CA ARG A 106 -1.31 -0.14 -7.85
C ARG A 106 -0.65 1.19 -8.21
N PRO A 107 -0.24 1.40 -9.48
CA PRO A 107 0.49 2.61 -9.87
C PRO A 107 -0.26 3.92 -9.62
N THR A 108 -1.59 3.95 -9.81
CA THR A 108 -2.38 5.18 -9.74
C THR A 108 -3.19 5.33 -8.45
N TYR A 109 -3.42 4.24 -7.73
CA TYR A 109 -4.14 4.23 -6.47
C TYR A 109 -3.73 3.04 -5.63
N SER A 110 -3.87 3.14 -4.33
CA SER A 110 -3.63 2.04 -3.41
C SER A 110 -4.64 2.11 -2.27
N TYR A 111 -4.86 1.00 -1.58
CA TYR A 111 -5.69 1.03 -0.39
C TYR A 111 -5.27 -0.01 0.64
N LEU A 112 -5.51 0.32 1.90
CA LEU A 112 -5.42 -0.60 3.03
C LEU A 112 -6.79 -0.65 3.70
N GLU A 113 -7.33 -1.86 3.83
CA GLU A 113 -8.64 -2.11 4.43
C GLU A 113 -8.54 -3.18 5.52
N GLY A 114 -9.33 -3.01 6.57
CA GLY A 114 -9.49 -3.98 7.66
C GLY A 114 -10.82 -3.79 8.36
N PRO A 115 -11.02 -4.44 9.52
CA PRO A 115 -12.27 -4.33 10.26
C PRO A 115 -12.61 -2.88 10.62
N GLY A 116 -13.65 -2.34 9.99
CA GLY A 116 -14.22 -1.03 10.32
C GLY A 116 -13.48 0.19 9.74
N TYR A 117 -12.47 0.00 8.88
CA TYR A 117 -11.79 1.14 8.26
C TYR A 117 -11.28 0.86 6.84
N LEU A 118 -11.17 1.92 6.04
CA LEU A 118 -10.57 1.95 4.71
C LEU A 118 -9.75 3.23 4.53
N SER A 119 -8.47 3.07 4.22
CA SER A 119 -7.63 4.16 3.68
C SER A 119 -7.42 3.96 2.18
N TYR A 120 -8.03 4.81 1.35
CA TYR A 120 -7.93 4.77 -0.12
C TYR A 120 -7.13 5.97 -0.63
N VAL A 121 -5.92 5.75 -1.13
CA VAL A 121 -5.05 6.83 -1.60
C VAL A 121 -4.96 6.83 -3.13
N ALA A 122 -5.02 8.01 -3.75
CA ALA A 122 -4.93 8.14 -5.21
C ALA A 122 -3.94 9.24 -5.62
N GLY A 123 -3.14 8.95 -6.66
CA GLY A 123 -2.19 9.89 -7.27
C GLY A 123 -0.84 10.05 -6.55
N PHE A 124 -0.61 9.34 -5.44
CA PHE A 124 0.64 9.40 -4.69
C PHE A 124 1.76 8.67 -5.44
N ALA A 125 2.94 9.29 -5.53
CA ALA A 125 4.11 8.72 -6.19
C ALA A 125 4.72 7.56 -5.37
N GLU A 126 4.61 7.62 -4.04
CA GLU A 126 5.08 6.57 -3.14
C GLU A 126 3.98 6.17 -2.15
N VAL A 127 3.67 4.88 -2.05
CA VAL A 127 2.75 4.34 -1.05
C VAL A 127 3.43 3.23 -0.26
N LYS A 128 3.50 3.39 1.07
CA LYS A 128 4.04 2.39 2.00
C LYS A 128 2.95 1.91 2.93
N ALA A 129 2.68 0.61 2.93
CA ALA A 129 1.78 -0.05 3.87
C ALA A 129 2.55 -0.84 4.93
N TYR A 130 2.06 -0.83 6.16
CA TYR A 130 2.68 -1.44 7.33
C TYR A 130 1.68 -2.38 8.01
N SER A 131 2.02 -3.66 8.07
CA SER A 131 1.37 -4.69 8.88
C SER A 131 2.21 -4.88 10.15
N THR A 132 1.79 -4.24 11.25
CA THR A 132 2.55 -4.12 12.50
C THR A 132 1.70 -4.18 13.76
N ALA A 133 0.37 -4.09 13.64
CA ALA A 133 -0.56 -3.99 14.75
C ALA A 133 -1.23 -5.33 15.10
N GLY A 134 -1.13 -6.35 14.24
CA GLY A 134 -1.65 -7.69 14.51
C GLY A 134 -1.99 -8.43 13.24
N GLY A 135 -2.99 -9.30 13.31
CA GLY A 135 -3.57 -9.92 12.11
C GLY A 135 -2.73 -10.98 11.40
N VAL A 136 -3.37 -11.59 10.41
CA VAL A 136 -2.72 -12.36 9.33
C VAL A 136 -2.99 -11.62 8.03
N ASP A 137 -2.14 -10.65 7.76
CA ASP A 137 -2.38 -9.66 6.71
C ASP A 137 -1.84 -10.09 5.36
N ILE A 138 -2.50 -9.59 4.31
CA ILE A 138 -2.13 -9.87 2.92
C ILE A 138 -1.85 -8.59 2.14
N SER A 139 -0.91 -8.65 1.21
CA SER A 139 -0.55 -7.58 0.28
C SER A 139 -0.68 -8.05 -1.16
N MET A 140 -1.31 -7.26 -2.02
CA MET A 140 -1.38 -7.50 -3.46
C MET A 140 -0.81 -6.30 -4.22
N LEU A 141 0.24 -6.52 -5.01
CA LEU A 141 0.91 -5.50 -5.80
C LEU A 141 0.66 -5.76 -7.29
N PHE A 142 0.34 -4.71 -8.04
CA PHE A 142 0.07 -4.79 -9.48
C PHE A 142 0.92 -3.81 -10.26
N ASP A 143 1.41 -4.26 -11.40
CA ASP A 143 2.27 -3.56 -12.33
C ASP A 143 1.58 -2.38 -13.03
N SER A 144 2.40 -1.67 -13.80
CA SER A 144 2.05 -0.67 -14.79
C SER A 144 2.14 -1.26 -16.19
N ALA A 145 1.93 -0.45 -17.23
CA ALA A 145 2.09 -0.91 -18.62
C ALA A 145 3.55 -0.86 -19.13
N GLY A 146 4.49 -0.38 -18.30
CA GLY A 146 5.92 -0.28 -18.62
C GLY A 146 6.73 -1.26 -17.78
N ASP A 147 8.05 -1.24 -17.95
CA ASP A 147 8.94 -2.16 -17.24
C ASP A 147 8.91 -1.92 -15.72
N ASP A 148 8.55 -2.97 -14.98
CA ASP A 148 8.41 -2.94 -13.53
C ASP A 148 9.36 -3.91 -12.81
N LEU A 149 9.73 -3.53 -11.58
CA LEU A 149 10.58 -4.30 -10.69
C LEU A 149 9.80 -4.68 -9.43
N PHE A 150 9.57 -5.97 -9.25
CA PHE A 150 9.15 -6.56 -7.98
C PHE A 150 10.37 -7.02 -7.18
N VAL A 151 10.38 -6.71 -5.88
CA VAL A 151 11.38 -7.24 -4.95
C VAL A 151 10.68 -7.82 -3.74
N SER A 152 11.01 -9.06 -3.40
CA SER A 152 10.58 -9.74 -2.18
C SER A 152 11.76 -10.01 -1.25
N ARG A 153 11.59 -9.67 0.03
CA ARG A 153 12.54 -9.86 1.13
C ARG A 153 11.78 -10.39 2.36
N PRO A 154 12.47 -10.94 3.37
CA PRO A 154 11.83 -11.49 4.56
C PRO A 154 10.90 -10.50 5.30
N GLU A 155 11.26 -9.22 5.38
CA GLU A 155 10.50 -8.22 6.16
C GLU A 155 9.66 -7.28 5.28
N SER A 156 9.84 -7.30 3.96
CA SER A 156 9.20 -6.34 3.07
C SER A 156 9.16 -6.82 1.63
N ALA A 157 8.19 -6.32 0.89
CA ALA A 157 8.14 -6.45 -0.55
C ALA A 157 7.69 -5.14 -1.18
N TYR A 158 8.18 -4.86 -2.39
CA TYR A 158 7.78 -3.69 -3.15
C TYR A 158 7.68 -3.99 -4.63
N LEU A 159 6.87 -3.18 -5.30
CA LEU A 159 6.77 -3.11 -6.75
C LEU A 159 6.97 -1.66 -7.17
N SER A 160 7.82 -1.44 -8.16
CA SER A 160 8.17 -0.10 -8.61
C SER A 160 8.39 -0.05 -10.11
N GLY A 161 8.03 1.09 -10.69
CA GLY A 161 8.26 1.39 -12.09
C GLY A 161 8.37 2.88 -12.33
N THR A 162 8.16 3.30 -13.58
CA THR A 162 8.20 4.72 -13.91
C THR A 162 7.07 5.47 -13.20
N GLY A 163 7.43 6.34 -12.26
CA GLY A 163 6.51 7.27 -11.61
C GLY A 163 5.72 6.69 -10.43
N PHE A 164 5.97 5.44 -10.01
CA PHE A 164 5.33 4.88 -8.82
C PHE A 164 6.25 3.94 -8.04
N PHE A 165 6.03 3.90 -6.73
CA PHE A 165 6.60 2.92 -5.81
C PHE A 165 5.54 2.50 -4.80
N VAL A 166 5.23 1.20 -4.72
CA VAL A 166 4.32 0.63 -3.73
C VAL A 166 5.02 -0.44 -2.92
N SER A 167 4.97 -0.37 -1.59
CA SER A 167 5.60 -1.37 -0.72
C SER A 167 4.72 -1.80 0.43
N GLY A 168 4.79 -3.07 0.80
CA GLY A 168 4.26 -3.61 2.04
C GLY A 168 5.38 -4.07 2.97
N GLN A 169 5.27 -3.78 4.26
CA GLN A 169 6.17 -4.25 5.32
C GLN A 169 5.40 -5.09 6.33
N GLY A 170 5.97 -6.21 6.77
CA GLY A 170 5.40 -7.09 7.80
C GLY A 170 4.23 -8.00 7.36
N PHE A 171 3.80 -7.94 6.09
CA PHE A 171 2.72 -8.77 5.58
C PHE A 171 3.09 -10.25 5.53
N HIS A 172 2.16 -11.12 5.93
CA HIS A 172 2.36 -12.58 5.98
C HIS A 172 2.27 -13.24 4.59
N SER A 173 1.48 -12.65 3.70
CA SER A 173 1.36 -13.08 2.31
C SER A 173 1.48 -11.87 1.39
N VAL A 174 2.35 -11.97 0.39
CA VAL A 174 2.51 -10.96 -0.67
C VAL A 174 2.23 -11.63 -2.00
N SER A 175 1.38 -11.03 -2.82
CA SER A 175 1.18 -11.43 -4.22
C SER A 175 1.56 -10.27 -5.13
N ALA A 176 2.38 -10.51 -6.15
CA ALA A 176 2.72 -9.53 -7.17
C ALA A 176 2.29 -10.02 -8.55
N TYR A 177 1.71 -9.13 -9.36
CA TYR A 177 1.17 -9.45 -10.68
C TYR A 177 1.74 -8.49 -11.71
N ALA A 178 2.42 -9.06 -12.71
CA ALA A 178 2.89 -8.41 -13.93
C ALA A 178 1.97 -8.86 -15.09
N ARG A 179 0.99 -8.04 -15.48
CA ARG A 179 -0.09 -8.41 -16.41
C ARG A 179 -0.45 -7.33 -17.42
N LEU A 180 0.11 -6.13 -17.32
CA LEU A 180 -0.28 -4.97 -18.12
C LEU A 180 0.73 -4.62 -19.23
N GLY A 181 1.77 -5.45 -19.40
CA GLY A 181 2.83 -5.28 -20.40
C GLY A 181 4.13 -4.82 -19.73
N GLY A 182 5.14 -4.47 -20.53
CA GLY A 182 6.50 -4.22 -20.00
C GLY A 182 7.41 -5.43 -20.15
N THR A 183 8.69 -5.26 -19.80
CA THR A 183 9.64 -6.34 -19.52
C THR A 183 9.91 -6.37 -18.02
N ASP A 184 9.18 -7.21 -17.30
CA ASP A 184 9.09 -7.14 -15.85
C ASP A 184 10.06 -8.08 -15.15
N THR A 185 10.65 -7.62 -14.05
CA THR A 185 11.63 -8.38 -13.26
C THR A 185 11.14 -8.61 -11.85
N ALA A 186 11.25 -9.84 -11.36
CA ALA A 186 11.12 -10.18 -9.96
C ALA A 186 12.49 -10.54 -9.35
N ARG A 187 12.81 -9.97 -8.19
CA ARG A 187 13.98 -10.34 -7.38
C ARG A 187 13.56 -10.90 -6.04
N LEU A 188 14.01 -12.10 -5.73
CA LEU A 188 13.65 -12.85 -4.53
C LEU A 188 14.90 -13.03 -3.68
N PHE A 189 14.87 -12.53 -2.43
CA PHE A 189 16.00 -12.61 -1.52
C PHE A 189 15.66 -13.51 -0.33
N ASP A 190 16.53 -14.48 -0.07
CA ASP A 190 16.43 -15.43 1.04
C ASP A 190 16.46 -14.78 2.43
N SER A 191 15.97 -15.55 3.38
CA SER A 191 16.05 -15.28 4.80
C SER A 191 17.32 -15.91 5.39
N ALA A 192 17.48 -15.83 6.71
CA ALA A 192 18.54 -16.57 7.39
C ALA A 192 18.15 -18.04 7.69
N GLY A 193 16.87 -18.39 7.52
CA GLY A 193 16.34 -19.74 7.72
C GLY A 193 16.15 -20.47 6.39
N ASP A 194 15.51 -21.64 6.43
CA ASP A 194 15.30 -22.46 5.24
C ASP A 194 14.20 -21.85 4.35
N ASP A 195 14.54 -21.53 3.11
CA ASP A 195 13.63 -20.95 2.13
C ASP A 195 13.35 -21.91 0.96
N ASN A 196 12.12 -21.90 0.44
CA ASN A 196 11.72 -22.77 -0.66
C ASN A 196 11.16 -21.96 -1.82
N LEU A 197 11.68 -22.16 -3.03
CA LEU A 197 11.18 -21.54 -4.24
C LEU A 197 10.58 -22.59 -5.18
N TYR A 198 9.30 -22.42 -5.51
CA TYR A 198 8.57 -23.25 -6.47
C TYR A 198 8.17 -22.42 -7.68
N GLY A 199 8.34 -22.92 -8.90
CA GLY A 199 7.96 -22.22 -10.13
C GLY A 199 7.35 -23.15 -11.16
N ARG A 200 6.21 -22.76 -11.76
CA ARG A 200 5.49 -23.49 -12.82
C ARG A 200 4.78 -22.50 -13.73
N GLY A 201 4.80 -22.72 -15.05
CA GLY A 201 4.17 -21.83 -16.02
C GLY A 201 4.65 -20.39 -15.82
N ASN A 202 3.72 -19.43 -15.81
CA ASN A 202 4.03 -18.02 -15.61
C ASN A 202 4.10 -17.58 -14.13
N ALA A 203 4.18 -18.51 -13.16
CA ALA A 203 4.08 -18.17 -11.74
C ALA A 203 5.17 -18.82 -10.88
N PHE A 204 5.44 -18.17 -9.73
CA PHE A 204 6.29 -18.69 -8.68
C PHE A 204 5.67 -18.49 -7.29
N THR A 205 6.05 -19.36 -6.36
CA THR A 205 5.83 -19.20 -4.91
C THR A 205 7.17 -19.27 -4.20
N PHE A 206 7.52 -18.22 -3.47
CA PHE A 206 8.69 -18.15 -2.63
C PHE A 206 8.28 -18.15 -1.15
N GLN A 207 8.61 -19.22 -0.44
CA GLN A 207 8.28 -19.41 0.95
C GLN A 207 9.51 -19.14 1.81
N MET A 208 9.39 -18.15 2.69
CA MET A 208 10.38 -17.86 3.71
C MET A 208 9.75 -18.08 5.09
N PRO A 209 10.54 -18.25 6.17
CA PRO A 209 10.03 -18.25 7.52
C PRO A 209 9.17 -17.01 7.80
N GLY A 210 7.88 -17.22 8.07
CA GLY A 210 6.93 -16.17 8.43
C GLY A 210 6.27 -15.41 7.28
N VAL A 211 6.76 -15.55 6.04
CA VAL A 211 6.20 -14.85 4.88
C VAL A 211 6.17 -15.74 3.64
N SER A 212 5.06 -15.69 2.89
CA SER A 212 4.93 -16.30 1.57
C SER A 212 4.79 -15.22 0.51
N SER A 213 5.61 -15.28 -0.53
CA SER A 213 5.49 -14.43 -1.72
C SER A 213 5.03 -15.24 -2.92
N PHE A 214 4.05 -14.74 -3.64
CA PHE A 214 3.59 -15.26 -4.91
C PHE A 214 3.86 -14.21 -5.99
N GLY A 215 4.33 -14.64 -7.16
CA GLY A 215 4.46 -13.77 -8.33
C GLY A 215 3.92 -14.44 -9.58
N GLU A 216 3.32 -13.66 -10.47
CA GLU A 216 2.81 -14.13 -11.75
C GLU A 216 3.07 -13.11 -12.86
N GLY A 217 3.51 -13.60 -14.02
CA GLY A 217 3.60 -12.86 -15.28
C GLY A 217 4.89 -12.05 -15.50
N PHE A 218 5.89 -12.22 -14.64
CA PHE A 218 7.21 -11.60 -14.81
C PHE A 218 8.01 -12.25 -15.95
N ASP A 219 8.76 -11.46 -16.72
CA ASP A 219 9.62 -11.96 -17.80
C ASP A 219 10.95 -12.52 -17.28
N LEU A 220 11.48 -11.94 -16.20
CA LEU A 220 12.70 -12.37 -15.51
C LEU A 220 12.44 -12.58 -14.02
N VAL A 221 12.87 -13.72 -13.50
CA VAL A 221 12.87 -14.01 -12.07
C VAL A 221 14.29 -14.33 -11.62
N GLU A 222 14.86 -13.48 -10.77
CA GLU A 222 16.17 -13.65 -10.15
C GLU A 222 16.00 -14.08 -8.67
N ALA A 223 16.58 -15.22 -8.29
CA ALA A 223 16.51 -15.73 -6.92
C ALA A 223 17.89 -15.78 -6.25
N TYR A 224 18.02 -15.15 -5.08
CA TYR A 224 19.28 -15.02 -4.34
C TYR A 224 19.21 -15.79 -3.01
N ALA A 225 20.05 -16.82 -2.87
CA ALA A 225 20.27 -17.62 -1.66
C ALA A 225 21.65 -17.30 -1.08
N GLN A 226 21.77 -16.20 -0.33
CA GLN A 226 23.06 -15.66 0.14
C GLN A 226 23.10 -15.37 1.65
N ASN A 227 22.02 -15.63 2.38
CA ASN A 227 21.85 -15.19 3.77
C ASN A 227 21.69 -16.35 4.78
N GLY A 228 21.78 -17.60 4.33
CA GLY A 228 21.81 -18.79 5.19
C GLY A 228 20.78 -19.82 4.75
N GLY A 229 20.41 -20.71 5.67
CA GLY A 229 19.38 -21.74 5.42
C GLY A 229 19.81 -22.90 4.53
N ALA A 230 19.00 -23.96 4.54
CA ALA A 230 19.00 -25.00 3.53
C ALA A 230 17.93 -24.68 2.48
N ASN A 231 18.30 -23.87 1.49
CA ASN A 231 17.35 -23.33 0.52
C ASN A 231 17.09 -24.34 -0.60
N THR A 232 15.81 -24.57 -0.93
CA THR A 232 15.43 -25.53 -1.98
C THR A 232 14.79 -24.85 -3.19
N LEU A 233 15.07 -25.42 -4.36
CA LEU A 233 14.56 -24.93 -5.62
C LEU A 233 13.81 -26.03 -6.39
N ASP A 234 12.54 -25.80 -6.69
CA ASP A 234 11.73 -26.63 -7.60
C ASP A 234 11.08 -25.75 -8.68
N VAL A 235 11.86 -25.39 -9.69
CA VAL A 235 11.41 -24.55 -10.83
C VAL A 235 11.50 -25.38 -12.12
N LEU A 236 10.34 -25.70 -12.70
CA LEU A 236 10.20 -26.57 -13.87
C LEU A 236 9.10 -26.02 -14.79
N ASP A 237 9.24 -26.21 -16.09
CA ASP A 237 8.24 -25.84 -17.10
C ASP A 237 7.68 -24.42 -16.92
N VAL A 238 8.59 -23.43 -16.79
CA VAL A 238 8.24 -22.02 -16.59
C VAL A 238 8.27 -21.22 -17.89
N ASP A 239 7.43 -20.17 -17.93
CA ASP A 239 7.24 -19.27 -19.07
C ASP A 239 8.10 -17.99 -18.98
N TYR A 240 9.02 -17.92 -18.01
CA TYR A 240 9.89 -16.79 -17.73
C TYR A 240 11.37 -17.19 -17.74
N LEU A 241 12.27 -16.23 -17.97
CA LEU A 241 13.70 -16.45 -17.74
C LEU A 241 13.95 -16.57 -16.25
N PHE A 242 14.55 -17.68 -15.83
CA PHE A 242 14.89 -17.92 -14.44
C PHE A 242 16.40 -17.92 -14.24
N GLU A 243 16.86 -17.10 -13.29
CA GLU A 243 18.24 -17.06 -12.83
C GLU A 243 18.30 -17.25 -11.32
N HIS A 244 19.28 -18.01 -10.84
CA HIS A 244 19.49 -18.20 -9.42
C HIS A 244 20.96 -18.01 -9.04
N TYR A 245 21.17 -17.52 -7.82
CA TYR A 245 22.47 -17.14 -7.31
C TYR A 245 22.62 -17.65 -5.88
N GLY A 246 23.79 -18.21 -5.56
CA GLY A 246 24.08 -18.74 -4.23
C GLY A 246 23.60 -20.18 -4.01
N ASP A 247 23.44 -20.55 -2.75
CA ASP A 247 23.35 -21.95 -2.30
C ASP A 247 21.91 -22.49 -2.37
N TRP A 248 21.42 -22.73 -3.59
CA TRP A 248 20.17 -23.46 -3.86
C TRP A 248 20.44 -24.96 -4.00
N LEU A 249 19.64 -25.79 -3.32
CA LEU A 249 19.67 -27.25 -3.37
C LEU A 249 18.66 -27.83 -4.37
#